data_AF-A0A3E4YLS0-F1
#
_entry.id   AF-A0A3E4YLS0-F1
#
_cell.length_a   1.000
_cell.length_b   1.000
_cell.length_c   1.000
_cell.angle_alpha   90.00
_cell.angle_beta   90.00
_cell.angle_gamma   90.00
#
_symmetry.space_group_name_H-M   'P 1'
#
loop_
_entity.id
_entity.type
_entity.pdbx_description
1 polymer ?
#
loop_
_entity_poly.entity_id
_entity_poly.type
_entity_poly.pdbx_seq_one_letter_code
_entity_poly.pdbx_strand_id
1 'polypeptide(L)'
;MLHFKEDNYTREYLIKKALQKARRKYIEAEIELNNLYDFLYDINADLEVPTDAENADTLEEAINCFVQYGEYNIDGILKELKL
;
A
#
# COMPACT_ATOMS: atom_id res chain seq x y z
N MET A 1 -40.26 7.17 -15.14
CA MET A 1 -39.14 6.71 -15.98
C MET A 1 -37.99 7.72 -16.07
N LEU A 2 -38.27 9.05 -16.06
CA LEU A 2 -37.23 10.10 -16.02
C LEU A 2 -36.44 10.14 -14.69
N HIS A 3 -37.10 10.05 -13.54
CA HIS A 3 -36.43 10.03 -12.23
C HIS A 3 -35.40 8.89 -12.06
N PHE A 4 -35.68 7.70 -12.59
CA PHE A 4 -34.74 6.56 -12.52
C PHE A 4 -33.46 6.79 -13.35
N LYS A 5 -33.52 7.58 -14.44
CA LYS A 5 -32.35 7.88 -15.27
C LYS A 5 -31.45 8.95 -14.61
N GLU A 6 -32.05 9.96 -13.99
CA GLU A 6 -31.31 10.98 -13.24
C GLU A 6 -30.61 10.38 -12.02
N ASP A 7 -31.29 9.52 -11.25
CA ASP A 7 -30.70 8.84 -10.10
C ASP A 7 -29.49 7.96 -10.48
N ASN A 8 -29.56 7.28 -11.63
CA ASN A 8 -28.45 6.46 -12.13
C ASN A 8 -27.26 7.30 -12.61
N TYR A 9 -27.50 8.46 -13.23
CA TYR A 9 -26.43 9.37 -13.63
C TYR A 9 -25.67 9.94 -12.42
N THR A 10 -26.41 10.30 -11.36
CA THR A 10 -25.80 10.76 -10.10
C THR A 10 -24.96 9.66 -9.45
N ARG A 11 -25.45 8.41 -9.41
CA ARG A 11 -24.67 7.27 -8.88
C ARG A 11 -23.40 7.02 -9.69
N GLU A 12 -23.50 6.97 -11.01
CA GLU A 12 -22.36 6.76 -11.90
C GLU A 12 -21.30 7.85 -11.70
N TYR A 13 -21.71 9.12 -11.64
CA TYR A 13 -20.81 10.25 -11.38
C TYR A 13 -20.09 10.14 -10.03
N LEU A 14 -20.82 9.78 -8.97
CA LEU A 14 -20.25 9.61 -7.63
C LEU A 14 -19.26 8.44 -7.58
N ILE A 15 -19.58 7.31 -8.23
CA ILE A 15 -18.68 6.15 -8.34
C ILE A 15 -17.40 6.55 -9.07
N LYS A 16 -17.51 7.24 -10.22
CA LYS A 16 -16.34 7.74 -10.96
C LYS A 16 -15.46 8.64 -10.08
N LYS A 17 -16.05 9.58 -9.36
CA LYS A 17 -15.31 10.45 -8.43
C LYS A 17 -14.63 9.67 -7.31
N ALA A 18 -15.31 8.69 -6.73
CA ALA A 18 -14.77 7.85 -5.67
C ALA A 18 -13.58 7.03 -6.17
N LEU A 19 -13.71 6.37 -7.34
CA LEU A 19 -12.64 5.59 -7.96
C LEU A 19 -11.42 6.47 -8.30
N GLN A 20 -11.64 7.66 -8.87
CA GLN A 20 -10.56 8.61 -9.14
C GLN A 20 -9.84 9.06 -7.86
N LYS A 21 -10.59 9.27 -6.77
CA LYS A 21 -10.02 9.62 -5.46
C LYS A 21 -9.19 8.46 -4.90
N ALA A 22 -9.72 7.23 -4.95
CA ALA A 22 -9.01 6.03 -4.52
C ALA A 22 -7.71 5.84 -5.31
N ARG A 23 -7.74 6.00 -6.64
CA ARG A 23 -6.54 5.90 -7.48
C ARG A 23 -5.47 6.94 -7.12
N ARG A 24 -5.86 8.19 -6.84
CA ARG A 24 -4.89 9.22 -6.40
C ARG A 24 -4.25 8.84 -5.06
N LYS A 25 -5.04 8.38 -4.09
CA LYS A 25 -4.52 7.93 -2.80
C LYS A 25 -3.60 6.72 -2.90
N TYR A 26 -3.91 5.79 -3.80
CA TYR A 26 -3.01 4.68 -4.11
C TYR A 26 -1.67 5.18 -4.67
N ILE A 27 -1.69 6.10 -5.65
CA ILE A 27 -0.45 6.67 -6.22
C ILE A 27 0.37 7.40 -5.15
N GLU A 28 -0.28 8.16 -4.27
CA GLU A 28 0.39 8.82 -3.14
C GLU A 28 1.08 7.77 -2.23
N ALA A 29 0.39 6.68 -1.90
CA ALA A 29 0.97 5.60 -1.09
C ALA A 29 2.14 4.88 -1.80
N GLU A 30 2.04 4.65 -3.10
CA GLU A 30 3.12 4.05 -3.92
C GLU A 30 4.37 4.94 -3.95
N ILE A 31 4.20 6.27 -4.03
CA ILE A 31 5.32 7.22 -3.95
C ILE A 31 5.99 7.13 -2.58
N GLU A 32 5.24 7.13 -1.48
CA GLU A 32 5.81 7.03 -0.13
C GLU A 32 6.53 5.70 0.11
N LEU A 33 5.98 4.60 -0.42
CA LEU A 33 6.64 3.29 -0.36
C LEU A 33 7.97 3.26 -1.12
N ASN A 34 8.01 3.88 -2.31
CA ASN A 34 9.27 4.02 -3.06
C ASN A 34 10.28 4.89 -2.32
N ASN A 35 9.86 6.01 -1.73
CA ASN A 35 10.75 6.85 -0.91
C ASN A 35 11.34 6.08 0.28
N LEU A 36 10.54 5.19 0.90
CA LEU A 36 11.04 4.30 1.95
C LEU A 36 12.11 3.35 1.42
N TYR A 37 11.88 2.71 0.26
CA TYR A 37 12.89 1.84 -0.35
C TYR A 37 14.17 2.58 -0.75
N ASP A 38 14.07 3.80 -1.26
CA ASP A 38 15.23 4.65 -1.54
C ASP A 38 16.03 4.92 -0.25
N PHE A 39 15.35 5.24 0.85
CA PHE A 39 15.99 5.44 2.15
C PHE A 39 16.64 4.15 2.69
N LEU A 40 15.95 3.01 2.57
CA LEU A 40 16.47 1.71 3.01
C LEU A 40 17.71 1.31 2.20
N TYR A 41 17.71 1.61 0.89
CA TYR A 41 18.87 1.44 0.04
C TYR A 41 20.05 2.34 0.46
N ASP A 42 19.80 3.61 0.77
CA ASP A 42 20.83 4.56 1.21
C ASP A 42 21.53 4.13 2.50
N ILE A 43 20.82 3.42 3.39
CA ILE A 43 21.40 2.86 4.63
C ILE A 43 21.95 1.45 4.46
N ASN A 44 21.96 0.90 3.24
CA ASN A 44 22.36 -0.47 2.90
C ASN A 44 21.60 -1.55 3.68
N ALA A 45 20.28 -1.37 3.87
CA ALA A 45 19.43 -2.41 4.43
C ALA A 45 19.32 -3.59 3.44
N ASP A 46 19.50 -4.82 3.94
CA ASP A 46 19.33 -6.05 3.15
C ASP A 46 17.88 -6.53 3.26
N LEU A 47 17.13 -6.44 2.16
CA LEU A 47 15.68 -6.73 2.13
C LEU A 47 15.35 -8.12 1.59
N GLU A 48 16.34 -8.83 1.04
CA GLU A 48 16.20 -10.20 0.52
C GLU A 48 16.37 -11.26 1.64
N VAL A 49 16.50 -10.80 2.89
CA VAL A 49 16.60 -11.68 4.05
C VAL A 49 15.24 -12.32 4.37
N PRO A 50 15.22 -13.55 4.91
CA PRO A 50 13.99 -14.18 5.38
C PRO A 50 13.28 -13.35 6.46
N THR A 51 11.95 -13.40 6.45
CA THR A 51 11.08 -12.70 7.41
C THR A 51 10.29 -13.69 8.29
N ASP A 52 9.87 -13.23 9.48
CA ASP A 52 8.95 -13.95 10.37
C ASP A 52 7.46 -13.73 9.97
N ALA A 53 7.17 -12.92 8.95
CA ALA A 53 5.81 -12.66 8.47
C ALA A 53 5.18 -13.90 7.81
N GLU A 54 3.93 -14.23 8.15
CA GLU A 54 3.26 -15.48 7.70
C GLU A 54 3.03 -15.53 6.17
N ASN A 55 2.82 -14.37 5.53
CA ASN A 55 2.43 -14.26 4.12
C ASN A 55 3.56 -13.73 3.22
N ALA A 56 4.81 -13.77 3.69
CA ALA A 56 5.97 -13.24 2.97
C ALA A 56 7.20 -14.13 3.18
N ASP A 57 8.01 -14.29 2.15
CA ASP A 57 9.27 -15.03 2.21
C ASP A 57 10.46 -14.10 2.49
N THR A 58 10.36 -12.81 2.10
CA THR A 58 11.43 -11.80 2.28
C THR A 58 10.97 -10.58 3.09
N LEU A 59 11.93 -9.82 3.63
CA LEU A 59 11.66 -8.57 4.33
C LEU A 59 11.03 -7.50 3.41
N GLU A 60 11.39 -7.47 2.11
CA GLU A 60 10.71 -6.61 1.13
C GLU A 60 9.22 -6.97 1.02
N GLU A 61 8.90 -8.25 0.88
CA GLU A 61 7.51 -8.73 0.82
C GLU A 61 6.76 -8.42 2.12
N ALA A 62 7.39 -8.56 3.28
CA ALA A 62 6.78 -8.21 4.57
C ALA A 62 6.45 -6.71 4.68
N ILE A 63 7.34 -5.83 4.20
CA ILE A 63 7.08 -4.38 4.13
C ILE A 63 5.91 -4.08 3.20
N ASN A 64 5.85 -4.72 2.03
CA ASN A 64 4.72 -4.60 1.10
C ASN A 64 3.41 -5.07 1.75
N CYS A 65 3.43 -6.21 2.44
CA CYS A 65 2.27 -6.75 3.16
C CYS A 65 1.76 -5.80 4.24
N PHE A 66 2.66 -5.19 5.00
CA PHE A 66 2.30 -4.20 6.01
C PHE A 66 1.65 -2.95 5.40
N VAL A 67 2.26 -2.39 4.35
CA VAL A 67 1.78 -1.14 3.75
C VAL A 67 0.48 -1.32 2.95
N GLN A 68 0.37 -2.42 2.18
CA GLN A 68 -0.72 -2.60 1.23
C GLN A 68 -1.92 -3.36 1.81
N TYR A 69 -1.67 -4.29 2.73
CA TYR A 69 -2.69 -5.20 3.25
C TYR A 69 -2.90 -5.06 4.76
N GLY A 70 -2.06 -4.31 5.46
CA GLY A 70 -2.14 -4.14 6.91
C GLY A 70 -1.74 -5.39 7.68
N GLU A 71 -0.94 -6.26 7.07
CA GLU A 71 -0.45 -7.51 7.64
C GLU A 71 0.87 -7.31 8.37
N TYR A 72 1.28 -8.28 9.19
CA TYR A 72 2.48 -8.19 10.02
C TYR A 72 2.44 -6.98 10.98
N ASN A 73 3.60 -6.50 11.45
CA ASN A 73 3.66 -5.36 12.36
C ASN A 73 4.98 -4.59 12.26
N ILE A 74 4.93 -3.32 12.66
CA ILE A 74 6.06 -2.39 12.55
C ILE A 74 7.26 -2.81 13.43
N ASP A 75 7.03 -3.38 14.61
CA ASP A 75 8.10 -3.80 15.51
C ASP A 75 8.89 -4.99 14.93
N GLY A 76 8.19 -5.92 14.25
CA GLY A 76 8.79 -7.04 13.52
C GLY A 76 9.68 -6.58 12.38
N ILE A 77 9.18 -5.63 11.57
CA ILE A 77 9.95 -5.03 10.47
C ILE A 77 11.23 -4.35 11.01
N LEU A 78 11.12 -3.54 12.07
CA LEU A 78 12.27 -2.85 12.66
C LEU A 78 13.32 -3.84 13.20
N LYS A 79 12.87 -4.91 13.86
CA LYS A 79 13.74 -5.99 14.35
C LYS A 79 14.50 -6.66 13.19
N GLU A 80 13.83 -6.93 12.07
CA GLU A 80 14.42 -7.60 10.91
C GLU A 80 15.36 -6.70 10.11
N LEU A 81 15.08 -5.38 10.06
CA LEU A 81 15.98 -4.35 9.54
C LEU A 81 17.26 -4.19 10.38
N LYS A 82 17.30 -4.76 11.60
CA LYS A 82 18.43 -4.68 12.55
C LYS A 82 18.80 -3.24 12.92
N LEU A 83 17.80 -2.36 12.98
CA LEU A 83 17.92 -0.97 13.41
C LEU A 83 17.79 -0.81 14.93
#